data_AF-A0A2P5D2V8-F1
#
_entry.id   AF-A0A2P5D2V8-F1
#
_cell.length_a   1.000
_cell.length_b   1.000
_cell.length_c   1.000
_cell.angle_alpha   90.00
_cell.angle_beta   90.00
_cell.angle_gamma   90.00
#
_symmetry.space_group_name_H-M   'P 1'
#
loop_
_entity.id
_entity.type
_entity.pdbx_description
1 polymer ?
#
loop_
_entity_poly.entity_id
_entity_poly.type
_entity_poly.pdbx_seq_one_letter_code
_entity_poly.pdbx_strand_id
1 'polypeptide(L)' 'MLELRQMENCIATAMKSAITSAVGLTPKIKCSRNKWKQYQLHEMYFCVNKTSYLTPCKAQGLQDKCDGHEDIYFHKF' A
#
# COMPACT_ATOMS: atom_id res chain seq x y z
N MET A 1 -23.38 -0.84 15.70
CA MET A 1 -22.80 0.31 14.96
C MET A 1 -21.28 0.43 15.21
N LEU A 2 -20.55 -0.69 15.26
CA LEU A 2 -19.08 -0.74 15.34
C LEU A 2 -18.44 -1.32 14.06
N GLU A 3 -19.20 -2.08 13.25
CA GLU A 3 -18.69 -2.77 12.06
C GLU A 3 -18.40 -1.84 10.87
N LEU A 4 -19.05 -0.68 10.79
CA LEU A 4 -18.80 0.29 9.69
C LEU A 4 -17.47 1.05 9.84
N ARG A 5 -16.98 1.27 11.08
CA ARG A 5 -15.73 1.99 11.33
C ARG A 5 -14.47 1.13 11.13
N GLN A 6 -14.58 -0.19 11.19
CA GLN A 6 -13.46 -1.09 10.89
C GLN A 6 -13.15 -1.18 9.38
N MET A 7 -14.08 -0.71 8.54
CA MET A 7 -13.95 -0.76 7.09
C MET A 7 -13.12 0.41 6.51
N GLU A 8 -12.98 1.51 7.27
CA GLU A 8 -12.28 2.74 6.85
C GLU A 8 -10.76 2.64 7.12
N ASN A 9 -10.32 1.91 8.16
CA ASN A 9 -8.90 1.56 8.39
C ASN A 9 -8.34 0.50 7.42
N CYS A 10 -9.16 0.08 6.45
CA CYS A 10 -9.05 -1.22 5.81
C CYS A 10 -8.47 -1.15 4.40
N ILE A 11 -8.46 -0.02 3.69
CA ILE A 11 -8.13 0.00 2.25
C ILE A 11 -6.64 -0.31 1.99
N ALA A 12 -5.72 0.39 2.66
CA ALA A 12 -4.28 0.14 2.52
C ALA A 12 -3.91 -1.30 2.90
N THR A 13 -4.49 -1.75 4.01
CA THR A 13 -4.30 -3.08 4.58
C THR A 13 -4.90 -4.16 3.68
N ALA A 14 -6.10 -3.94 3.14
CA ALA A 14 -6.78 -4.85 2.22
C ALA A 14 -6.04 -4.95 0.89
N MET A 15 -5.54 -3.84 0.35
CA MET A 15 -4.68 -3.86 -0.84
C MET A 15 -3.42 -4.68 -0.59
N LYS A 16 -2.67 -4.38 0.49
CA LYS A 16 -1.48 -5.16 0.88
C LYS A 16 -1.83 -6.64 1.03
N SER A 17 -2.90 -6.97 1.75
CA SER A 17 -3.33 -8.36 1.97
C SER A 17 -3.72 -9.07 0.68
N ALA A 18 -4.52 -8.46 -0.18
CA ALA A 18 -4.97 -9.06 -1.44
C ALA A 18 -3.77 -9.39 -2.34
N ILE A 19 -2.78 -8.49 -2.38
CA ILE A 19 -1.56 -8.69 -3.17
C ILE A 19 -0.68 -9.77 -2.53
N THR A 20 -0.52 -9.77 -1.20
CA THR A 20 0.19 -10.85 -0.49
C THR A 20 -0.45 -12.20 -0.77
N SER A 21 -1.79 -12.30 -0.78
CA SER A 21 -2.49 -13.53 -1.10
C SER A 21 -2.25 -13.99 -2.55
N ALA A 22 -2.10 -13.07 -3.50
CA ALA A 22 -1.87 -13.40 -4.90
C ALA A 22 -0.40 -13.72 -5.23
N VAL A 23 0.54 -13.03 -4.59
CA VAL A 23 1.97 -13.02 -4.95
C VAL A 23 2.85 -13.72 -3.91
N GLY A 24 2.33 -13.98 -2.71
CA GLY A 24 3.06 -14.57 -1.58
C GLY A 24 3.97 -13.59 -0.83
N LEU A 25 4.01 -12.33 -1.25
CA LEU A 25 4.86 -11.29 -0.66
C LEU A 25 4.12 -9.95 -0.55
N THR A 26 4.31 -9.28 0.57
CA THR A 26 3.70 -7.98 0.85
C THR A 26 4.47 -6.86 0.12
N PRO A 27 3.82 -6.10 -0.76
CA PRO A 27 4.46 -4.98 -1.44
C PRO A 27 4.68 -3.80 -0.49
N LYS A 28 5.59 -2.90 -0.88
CA LYS A 28 5.67 -1.55 -0.32
C LYS A 28 4.76 -0.61 -1.08
N ILE A 29 4.07 0.27 -0.36
CA ILE A 29 3.11 1.20 -0.94
C ILE A 29 3.52 2.61 -0.60
N LYS A 30 3.60 3.46 -1.63
CA LYS A 30 3.85 4.88 -1.47
C LYS A 30 2.62 5.66 -1.89
N CYS A 31 2.17 6.51 -0.98
CA CYS A 31 1.08 7.43 -1.22
C CYS A 31 1.59 8.81 -1.64
N SER A 32 0.76 9.53 -2.39
CA SER A 32 0.95 10.95 -2.69
C SER A 32 -0.34 11.71 -2.41
N ARG A 33 -0.28 13.04 -2.31
CA ARG A 33 -1.49 13.86 -2.24
C ARG A 33 -1.92 14.26 -3.65
N ASN A 34 -3.20 14.06 -3.96
CA ASN A 34 -3.80 14.53 -5.20
C ASN A 34 -4.07 16.04 -5.16
N LYS A 35 -4.64 16.60 -6.24
CA LYS A 35 -4.98 18.05 -6.33
C LYS A 35 -6.00 18.53 -5.27
N TRP A 36 -6.75 17.61 -4.68
CA TRP A 36 -7.70 17.87 -3.59
C TRP A 36 -7.10 17.60 -2.20
N LYS A 37 -5.78 17.39 -2.12
CA LYS A 37 -5.04 17.05 -0.89
C LYS A 37 -5.42 15.71 -0.25
N GLN A 38 -6.14 14.85 -0.96
CA GLN A 38 -6.44 13.49 -0.48
C GLN A 38 -5.26 12.56 -0.77
N TYR A 39 -5.00 11.61 0.12
CA TYR A 39 -3.99 10.58 -0.10
C TYR A 39 -4.47 9.62 -1.17
N GLN A 40 -3.63 9.36 -2.16
CA GLN A 40 -3.89 8.38 -3.21
C GLN A 40 -2.74 7.40 -3.32
N LEU A 41 -3.07 6.18 -3.77
CA LEU A 41 -2.05 5.23 -4.18
C LEU A 41 -1.27 5.84 -5.35
N HIS A 42 0.04 5.95 -5.20
CA HIS A 42 0.90 6.55 -6.22
C HIS A 42 1.84 5.52 -6.83
N GLU A 43 2.57 4.81 -5.98
CA GLU A 43 3.54 3.81 -6.40
C GLU A 43 3.44 2.56 -5.53
N MET A 44 3.76 1.43 -6.15
CA MET A 44 3.83 0.13 -5.49
C MET A 44 5.13 -0.55 -5.89
N TYR A 45 5.87 -1.04 -4.90
CA TYR A 45 7.18 -1.62 -5.11
C TYR A 45 7.23 -3.06 -4.62
N PHE A 46 7.83 -3.91 -5.44
CA PHE A 46 8.27 -5.26 -5.08
C PHE A 46 9.80 -5.29 -5.08
N CYS A 47 10.37 -6.06 -4.17
CA CYS A 47 11.81 -6.26 -4.12
C CYS A 47 12.16 -7.58 -4.78
N VAL A 48 13.26 -7.57 -5.53
CA VAL A 48 13.86 -8.75 -6.13
C VAL A 48 15.27 -8.95 -5.57
N ASN A 49 15.69 -10.20 -5.45
CA ASN A 49 17.07 -10.52 -5.12
C ASN A 49 17.97 -10.44 -6.37
N LYS A 50 19.26 -10.69 -6.20
CA LYS A 50 20.24 -10.67 -7.31
C LYS A 50 20.00 -11.73 -8.38
N THR A 51 19.18 -12.73 -8.09
CA THR A 51 18.78 -13.80 -9.01
C THR A 51 17.38 -13.58 -9.58
N SER A 52 16.83 -12.37 -9.46
CA SER A 52 15.54 -11.94 -10.04
C SER A 52 14.29 -12.63 -9.47
N TYR A 53 14.40 -13.23 -8.28
CA TYR A 53 13.24 -13.74 -7.55
C TYR A 53 12.69 -12.69 -6.59
N LEU A 54 11.36 -12.67 -6.45
CA LEU A 54 10.69 -11.82 -5.47
C LEU A 54 11.17 -12.17 -4.05
N THR A 55 11.38 -11.14 -3.25
CA THR A 55 11.88 -11.27 -1.88
C THR A 55 11.31 -10.17 -0.99
N PRO A 56 11.20 -10.35 0.34
CA PRO A 56 10.78 -9.28 1.24
C PRO A 56 11.67 -8.03 1.11
N CYS A 57 11.04 -6.86 1.03
CA CYS A 57 11.76 -5.60 0.97
C CYS A 57 12.46 -5.27 2.30
N LYS A 58 13.80 -5.22 2.27
CA LYS A 58 14.65 -4.90 3.44
C LYS A 58 15.05 -3.41 3.55
N ALA A 59 14.86 -2.61 2.50
CA ALA A 59 15.41 -1.26 2.43
C ALA A 59 14.72 -0.30 3.41
N GLN A 60 15.49 0.22 4.36
CA GLN A 60 15.17 1.43 5.12
C GLN A 60 15.29 2.64 4.17
N GLY A 61 14.27 3.50 4.13
CA GLY A 61 14.26 4.72 3.28
C GLY A 61 13.09 4.84 2.32
N LEU A 62 12.37 3.75 2.04
CA LEU A 62 11.00 3.81 1.52
C LEU A 62 10.09 4.21 2.69
N GLN A 63 10.03 5.50 3.01
CA GLN A 63 8.99 6.01 3.91
C GLN A 63 7.64 5.76 3.23
N ASP A 64 6.83 4.89 3.83
CA ASP A 64 5.40 4.79 3.54
C ASP A 64 4.79 6.16 3.89
N LYS A 65 4.75 7.10 2.92
CA LYS A 65 4.09 8.42 3.06
C LYS A 65 2.57 8.32 3.10
N CYS A 66 2.06 7.16 3.48
CA CYS A 66 0.64 6.98 3.72
C CYS A 66 0.26 7.51 5.11
N ASP A 67 1.24 7.97 5.91
CA ASP A 67 1.11 8.68 7.21
C ASP A 67 0.10 8.06 8.20
N GLY A 68 -0.16 6.76 8.10
CA GLY A 68 -1.19 6.08 8.88
C GLY A 68 -2.62 6.55 8.59
N HIS A 69 -2.86 7.27 7.49
CA HIS A 69 -4.19 7.69 7.09
C HIS A 69 -5.03 6.52 6.58
N GLU A 70 -6.30 6.57 6.96
CA GLU A 70 -7.26 5.48 6.81
C GLU A 70 -7.79 5.41 5.35
N ASP A 71 -7.95 6.57 4.69
CA ASP A 71 -8.48 6.66 3.33
C ASP A 71 -7.40 6.88 2.26
N ILE A 72 -7.01 5.79 1.57
CA ILE A 72 -6.19 5.85 0.35
C ILE A 72 -7.08 5.73 -0.88
N TYR A 73 -7.13 6.78 -1.69
CA TYR A 73 -7.89 6.79 -2.94
C TYR A 73 -7.13 6.03 -4.05
N PHE A 74 -7.87 5.21 -4.80
CA PHE A 74 -7.38 4.63 -6.05
C PHE A 74 -7.99 5.41 -7.21
N HIS A 75 -7.19 6.24 -7.87
CA HIS A 75 -7.68 7.02 -9.00
C HIS A 75 -7.99 6.10 -10.19
N LYS A 76 -9.16 6.29 -10.80
CA LYS A 76 -9.51 5.61 -12.04
C LYS A 76 -8.70 6.25 -13.17
N PHE A 77 -8.03 5.43 -13.97
CA PHE A 77 -7.28 5.84 -15.16
C PHE A 77 -8.18 5.92 -16.38
#